data_AF-A0A846ZZ05-F1
#
_entry.id   AF-A0A846ZZ05-F1
#
_cell.length_a   1.000
_cell.length_b   1.000
_cell.length_c   1.000
_cell.angle_alpha   90.00
_cell.angle_beta   90.00
_cell.angle_gamma   90.00
#
_symmetry.space_group_name_H-M   'P 1'
#
loop_
_entity.id
_entity.type
_entity.pdbx_description
1 polymer ?
#
loop_
_entity_poly.entity_id
_entity_poly.type
_entity_poly.pdbx_seq_one_letter_code
_entity_poly.pdbx_strand_id
1 'polypeptide(L)' 'MTIERKSYSRQFKIDAVRLLTDQGYKISEAARNLDINPNVLRRWRNELAGAADPEKAY' A
#
# COMPACT_ATOMS: atom_id res chain seq x y z
N MET A 1 8.57 2.20 -25.82
CA MET A 1 9.37 1.88 -24.62
C MET A 1 8.38 1.48 -23.53
N THR A 2 8.36 0.20 -23.17
CA THR A 2 7.39 -0.40 -22.25
C THR A 2 7.64 0.11 -20.84
N ILE A 3 6.61 0.65 -20.20
CA ILE A 3 6.68 1.08 -18.80
C ILE A 3 6.92 -0.17 -17.94
N GLU A 4 8.14 -0.37 -17.47
CA GLU A 4 8.48 -1.41 -16.51
C GLU A 4 7.70 -1.15 -15.22
N ARG A 5 6.62 -1.89 -15.02
CA ARG A 5 5.86 -1.85 -13.78
C ARG A 5 6.73 -2.47 -12.70
N LYS A 6 7.28 -1.65 -11.80
CA LYS A 6 7.88 -2.13 -10.55
C LYS A 6 6.86 -3.02 -9.85
N SER A 7 7.11 -4.33 -9.90
CA SER A 7 6.24 -5.33 -9.26
C SER A 7 6.67 -5.45 -7.81
N TYR A 8 5.83 -4.95 -6.91
CA TYR A 8 6.03 -5.12 -5.47
C TYR A 8 5.33 -6.41 -5.02
N SER A 9 6.07 -7.27 -4.34
CA SER A 9 5.55 -8.52 -3.78
C SER A 9 4.38 -8.24 -2.83
N ARG A 10 3.39 -9.15 -2.79
CA ARG A 10 2.24 -9.03 -1.88
C ARG A 10 2.68 -8.84 -0.43
N GLN A 11 3.72 -9.56 0.00
CA GLN A 11 4.30 -9.44 1.35
C GLN A 11 4.78 -8.01 1.64
N PHE A 12 5.42 -7.38 0.67
CA PHE A 12 5.91 -6.00 0.79
C PHE A 12 4.74 -5.00 0.94
N LYS A 13 3.65 -5.20 0.20
CA LYS A 13 2.44 -4.36 0.33
C LYS A 13 1.81 -4.49 1.71
N ILE A 14 1.73 -5.70 2.24
CA ILE A 14 1.16 -5.98 3.56
C ILE A 14 2.02 -5.35 4.65
N ASP A 15 3.35 -5.52 4.58
CA ASP A 15 4.28 -4.95 5.55
C ASP A 15 4.20 -3.41 5.56
N ALA A 16 4.17 -2.80 4.37
CA ALA A 16 4.01 -1.36 4.20
C ALA A 16 2.69 -0.82 4.78
N VAL A 17 1.58 -1.57 4.63
CA VAL A 17 0.29 -1.18 5.22
C VAL A 17 0.23 -1.48 6.72
N ARG A 18 0.89 -2.54 7.19
CA ARG A 18 1.03 -2.82 8.63
C ARG A 18 1.82 -1.73 9.35
N LEU A 19 2.86 -1.17 8.74
CA LEU A 19 3.57 0.01 9.27
C LEU A 19 2.62 1.21 9.51
N LEU A 20 1.62 1.38 8.66
CA LEU A 20 0.63 2.45 8.81
C LEU A 20 -0.37 2.17 9.95
N THR A 21 -0.82 0.92 10.08
CA THR A 21 -1.88 0.53 11.04
C THR A 21 -1.34 0.20 12.43
N ASP A 22 -0.20 -0.49 12.50
CA ASP A 22 0.38 -1.03 13.74
C ASP A 22 1.29 0.00 14.41
N GLN A 23 2.14 0.67 13.63
CA GLN A 23 3.03 1.69 14.15
C GLN A 23 2.44 3.12 14.08
N GLY A 24 1.24 3.29 13.54
CA GLY A 24 0.57 4.60 13.46
C GLY A 24 1.25 5.61 12.52
N TYR A 25 2.12 5.14 11.61
CA TYR A 25 2.82 6.03 10.68
C TYR A 25 1.86 6.67 9.69
N LYS A 26 2.12 7.93 9.34
CA LYS A 26 1.41 8.60 8.25
C LYS A 26 1.87 8.03 6.92
N ILE A 27 0.98 8.02 5.93
CA ILE A 27 1.27 7.58 4.56
C ILE A 27 2.53 8.23 4.00
N SER A 28 2.70 9.53 4.20
CA SER A 28 3.87 10.27 3.71
C SER A 28 5.17 9.84 4.40
N GLU A 29 5.08 9.41 5.66
CA GLU A 29 6.24 9.01 6.46
C GLU A 29 6.65 7.58 6.13
N ALA A 30 5.70 6.65 6.09
CA ALA A 30 5.94 5.28 5.62
C ALA A 30 6.43 5.25 4.17
N ALA A 31 5.91 6.12 3.30
CA ALA A 31 6.38 6.26 1.93
C ALA A 31 7.85 6.69 1.86
N ARG A 32 8.27 7.65 2.68
CA ARG A 32 9.68 8.07 2.80
C ARG A 32 10.56 6.98 3.39
N ASN A 33 10.06 6.25 4.38
CA ASN A 33 10.82 5.20 5.06
C ASN A 33 11.06 3.97 4.15
N LEU A 34 10.10 3.68 3.26
CA LEU A 34 10.15 2.58 2.30
C LEU A 34 10.66 3.00 0.92
N ASP A 35 11.02 4.28 0.74
CA ASP A 35 11.38 4.90 -0.55
C ASP A 35 10.39 4.56 -1.69
N ILE A 36 9.09 4.63 -1.38
CA ILE A 36 8.01 4.40 -2.35
C ILE A 36 7.15 5.65 -2.51
N ASN A 37 6.47 5.72 -3.65
CA ASN A 37 5.57 6.84 -3.90
C ASN A 37 4.33 6.75 -2.96
N PRO A 38 3.97 7.81 -2.23
CA PRO A 38 2.81 7.80 -1.33
C PRO A 38 1.49 7.48 -2.06
N ASN A 39 1.39 7.74 -3.37
CA ASN A 39 0.22 7.34 -4.17
C ASN A 39 0.12 5.81 -4.32
N VAL A 40 1.25 5.11 -4.41
CA VAL A 40 1.28 3.64 -4.45
C VAL A 40 0.85 3.07 -3.10
N LEU A 41 1.32 3.65 -2.00
CA LEU A 41 0.95 3.22 -0.65
C LEU A 41 -0.54 3.47 -0.35
N ARG A 42 -1.10 4.60 -0.81
CA ARG A 42 -2.56 4.87 -0.78
C ARG A 42 -3.35 3.83 -1.53
N ARG A 43 -2.90 3.47 -2.73
CA ARG A 43 -3.54 2.44 -3.54
C ARG A 43 -3.50 1.08 -2.85
N TRP A 44 -2.37 0.69 -2.27
CA TRP A 44 -2.27 -0.58 -1.53
C TRP A 44 -3.13 -0.60 -0.29
N ARG A 45 -3.22 0.51 0.45
CA ARG A 45 -4.15 0.62 1.58
C ARG A 45 -5.59 0.39 1.11
N ASN A 46 -6.00 0.98 -0.02
CA ASN A 46 -7.34 0.78 -0.56
C ASN A 46 -7.54 -0.65 -1.12
N GLU A 47 -6.55 -1.20 -1.83
CA GLU A 47 -6.59 -2.57 -2.34
C GLU A 47 -6.59 -3.61 -1.21
N LEU A 48 -5.87 -3.39 -0.10
CA LEU A 48 -5.82 -4.30 1.04
C LEU A 48 -7.02 -4.13 1.97
N ALA A 49 -7.53 -2.90 2.16
CA ALA A 49 -8.77 -2.66 2.89
C ALA A 49 -9.99 -3.17 2.11
N GLY A 50 -10.04 -2.92 0.79
CA GLY A 50 -11.10 -3.42 -0.09
C GLY A 50 -10.98 -4.91 -0.42
N ALA A 51 -9.78 -5.51 -0.39
CA ALA A 51 -9.64 -6.97 -0.48
C ALA A 51 -9.96 -7.69 0.84
N ALA A 52 -9.96 -6.97 1.97
CA ALA A 52 -10.42 -7.51 3.26
C ALA A 52 -11.95 -7.47 3.41
N ASP A 53 -12.65 -6.65 2.61
CA ASP A 53 -14.11 -6.54 2.61
C ASP A 53 -14.69 -6.69 1.19
N PRO A 54 -15.04 -7.91 0.75
CA PRO A 54 -15.78 -8.13 -0.49
C PRO A 54 -17.26 -7.68 -0.44
N GLU A 55 -17.70 -6.87 0.55
CA GLU A 55 -19.11 -6.55 0.79
C GLU A 55 -19.54 -5.10 0.48
N LYS A 56 -18.77 -4.32 -0.29
CA LYS A 56 -19.27 -3.03 -0.80
C LYS A 56 -18.98 -2.81 -2.28
N ALA A 57 -19.64 -3.61 -3.10
CA ALA A 57 -20.13 -3.15 -4.39
C ALA A 57 -21.67 -3.12 -4.30
N TYR A 58 -22.23 -1.94 -4.04
CA TYR A 58 -23.65 -1.64 -4.31
C TYR A 58 -23.69 -0.76 -5.56
#